data_AF-A0A2U3KCI2-F1
#
_entry.id   AF-A0A2U3KCI2-F1
#
_cell.length_a   1.000
_cell.length_b   1.000
_cell.length_c   1.000
_cell.angle_alpha   90.00
_cell.angle_beta   90.00
_cell.angle_gamma   90.00
#
_symmetry.space_group_name_H-M   'P 1'
#
loop_
_entity.id
_entity.type
_entity.pdbx_description
1 polymer ?
#
loop_
_entity_poly.entity_id
_entity_poly.type
_entity_poly.pdbx_seq_one_letter_code
_entity_poly.pdbx_strand_id
1 'polypeptide(L)' 'MEKTRQNVTLVVEEDLLLAARKVALDQRTSVNQLVREYLTALVEEPGRRRLARARLRRAFETGLVEVGERKWSRDDLYDR' A
#
# COMPACT_ATOMS: atom_id res chain seq x y z
N MET A 1 5.75 17.23 -14.56
CA MET A 1 5.56 16.40 -15.76
C MET A 1 4.10 16.03 -15.84
N GLU A 2 3.40 16.47 -16.88
CA GLU A 2 2.00 16.10 -17.10
C GLU A 2 1.92 14.59 -17.33
N LYS A 3 1.14 13.88 -16.52
CA LYS A 3 1.00 12.43 -16.66
C LYS A 3 0.13 12.14 -17.87
N THR A 4 0.72 11.56 -18.91
CA THR A 4 -0.01 11.07 -20.08
C THR A 4 -1.07 10.05 -19.64
N ARG A 5 -2.33 10.29 -19.98
CA ARG A 5 -3.42 9.33 -19.72
C ARG A 5 -3.55 8.39 -20.90
N GLN A 6 -3.74 7.10 -20.61
CA GLN A 6 -3.98 6.06 -21.60
C GLN A 6 -5.33 5.40 -21.31
N ASN A 7 -6.07 5.07 -22.36
CA ASN A 7 -7.34 4.35 -22.23
C ASN A 7 -7.07 2.84 -22.12
N VAL A 8 -7.88 2.16 -21.31
CA VAL A 8 -7.84 0.71 -21.14
C VAL A 8 -9.24 0.17 -21.43
N THR A 9 -9.33 -0.79 -22.36
CA THR A 9 -10.58 -1.49 -22.68
C THR A 9 -10.54 -2.88 -22.03
N LEU A 10 -11.61 -3.24 -21.32
CA LEU A 10 -11.73 -4.49 -20.59
C LEU A 10 -12.99 -5.20 -21.04
N VAL A 11 -12.90 -6.50 -21.31
CA VAL A 11 -14.05 -7.38 -21.51
C VAL A 11 -14.29 -8.10 -20.19
N VAL A 12 -15.50 -7.96 -19.65
CA VAL A 12 -15.93 -8.56 -18.39
C VAL A 12 -17.32 -9.13 -18.54
N GLU A 13 -17.67 -10.11 -17.70
CA GLU A 13 -19.03 -10.65 -17.63
C GLU A 13 -20.04 -9.56 -17.26
N GLU A 14 -21.23 -9.61 -17.85
CA GLU A 14 -22.27 -8.60 -17.66
C GLU A 14 -22.71 -8.50 -16.19
N ASP A 15 -22.91 -9.64 -15.53
CA ASP A 15 -23.33 -9.70 -14.13
C ASP A 15 -22.30 -9.06 -13.19
N LEU A 16 -21.01 -9.27 -13.48
CA LEU A 16 -19.92 -8.64 -12.75
C LEU A 16 -19.93 -7.12 -12.93
N LEU A 17 -20.13 -6.63 -14.15
CA LEU A 17 -20.20 -5.19 -14.43
C LEU A 17 -21.42 -4.55 -13.75
N LEU A 18 -22.56 -5.23 -13.73
CA LEU A 18 -23.76 -4.78 -13.02
C LEU A 18 -23.54 -4.70 -11.51
N ALA A 19 -22.91 -5.72 -10.92
CA ALA A 19 -22.55 -5.72 -9.51
C ALA A 19 -21.57 -4.57 -9.18
N ALA A 20 -20.54 -4.37 -9.99
CA ALA A 20 -19.57 -3.29 -9.81
C ALA A 20 -20.23 -1.90 -9.91
N ARG A 21 -21.21 -1.71 -10.80
CA ARG A 21 -21.97 -0.46 -10.92
C ARG A 21 -22.81 -0.16 -9.67
N LYS A 22 -23.43 -1.18 -9.06
CA LYS A 22 -24.17 -1.03 -7.80
C LYS A 22 -23.23 -0.56 -6.69
N VAL A 23 -22.09 -1.23 -6.53
CA VAL A 23 -21.06 -0.85 -5.55
C VAL A 23 -20.56 0.58 -5.77
N ALA A 24 -20.29 0.95 -7.04
CA ALA A 24 -19.85 2.29 -7.37
C ALA A 24 -20.91 3.35 -7.01
N LEU A 25 -22.19 3.07 -7.26
CA LEU A 25 -23.29 3.95 -6.90
C LEU A 25 -23.39 4.14 -5.38
N ASP A 26 -23.33 3.04 -4.62
CA ASP A 26 -23.39 3.06 -3.15
C ASP A 26 -22.24 3.90 -2.55
N GLN A 27 -21.06 3.85 -3.19
CA GLN A 27 -19.88 4.63 -2.81
C GLN A 27 -19.82 6.03 -3.44
N ARG A 28 -20.87 6.46 -4.18
CA ARG A 28 -20.91 7.75 -4.91
C ARG A 28 -19.69 7.97 -5.83
N THR A 29 -19.27 6.90 -6.49
CA THR A 29 -18.10 6.86 -7.38
C THR A 29 -18.46 6.22 -8.73
N SER A 30 -17.45 5.89 -9.54
CA SER A 30 -17.64 5.21 -10.83
C SER A 30 -16.82 3.92 -10.89
N VAL A 31 -17.23 2.98 -11.75
CA VAL A 31 -16.45 1.75 -11.99
C VAL A 31 -15.03 2.09 -12.45
N ASN A 32 -14.86 3.10 -13.30
CA ASN A 32 -13.52 3.55 -13.72
C ASN A 32 -12.67 4.06 -12.55
N GLN A 33 -13.29 4.70 -11.56
CA GLN A 33 -12.58 5.14 -10.36
C GLN A 33 -12.17 3.95 -9.49
N LEU A 34 -13.06 2.97 -9.29
CA LEU A 34 -12.74 1.74 -8.57
C LEU A 34 -11.57 0.98 -9.23
N VAL A 35 -11.58 0.87 -10.56
CA VAL A 35 -10.48 0.24 -11.31
C VAL A 35 -9.17 1.01 -11.12
N ARG A 36 -9.19 2.34 -11.21
CA ARG A 36 -8.00 3.17 -10.97
C ARG A 36 -7.44 2.96 -9.56
N GLU A 37 -8.29 3.00 -8.55
CA GLU A 37 -7.90 2.82 -7.15
C GLU A 37 -7.32 1.43 -6.89
N TYR A 38 -7.94 0.39 -7.43
CA TYR A 38 -7.42 -0.97 -7.34
C TYR A 38 -6.03 -1.08 -8.00
N LEU A 39 -5.87 -0.54 -9.21
CA LEU A 39 -4.58 -0.55 -9.90
C LEU A 39 -3.51 0.24 -9.14
N THR A 40 -3.86 1.39 -8.56
CA THR A 40 -2.97 2.17 -7.70
C THR A 40 -2.55 1.38 -6.47
N ALA A 41 -3.50 0.78 -5.75
CA ALA A 41 -3.21 -0.03 -4.58
C ALA A 41 -2.32 -1.24 -4.94
N LEU A 42 -2.62 -1.90 -6.07
CA LEU A 42 -1.89 -3.06 -6.56
C LEU A 42 -0.42 -2.74 -6.89
N VAL A 43 -0.12 -1.54 -7.42
CA VAL A 43 1.27 -1.16 -7.68
C VAL A 43 1.99 -0.63 -6.44
N GLU A 44 1.26 -0.01 -5.52
CA GLU A 44 1.81 0.51 -4.28
C GLU A 44 2.15 -0.58 -3.27
N GLU A 45 1.33 -1.63 -3.14
CA GLU A 45 1.49 -2.65 -2.09
C GLU A 45 2.82 -3.44 -2.21
N PRO A 46 3.22 -3.94 -3.40
CA PRO A 46 4.54 -4.54 -3.59
C PRO A 46 5.66 -3.53 -3.42
N GLY A 47 5.46 -2.27 -3.83
CA GLY A 47 6.42 -1.17 -3.67
C GLY A 47 6.71 -0.86 -2.21
N ARG A 48 5.66 -0.70 -1.40
CA ARG A 48 5.73 -0.42 0.05
C ARG A 48 6.40 -1.56 0.80
N ARG A 49 6.02 -2.80 0.53
CA ARG A 49 6.67 -3.99 1.15
C ARG A 49 8.13 -4.11 0.73
N ARG A 50 8.46 -3.90 -0.55
CA ARG A 50 9.86 -3.91 -1.01
C ARG A 50 10.69 -2.79 -0.38
N LEU A 51 10.15 -1.57 -0.31
CA LEU A 51 10.82 -0.43 0.33
C LEU A 51 11.03 -0.66 1.83
N ALA A 52 10.03 -1.20 2.53
CA ALA A 52 10.17 -1.56 3.94
C ALA A 52 11.27 -2.61 4.16
N ARG A 53 11.31 -3.67 3.33
CA ARG A 53 12.38 -4.68 3.36
C ARG A 53 13.75 -4.09 3.04
N ALA A 54 13.84 -3.21 2.05
CA ALA A 54 15.10 -2.56 1.68
C ALA A 54 15.62 -1.66 2.82
N ARG A 55 14.72 -0.91 3.48
CA ARG A 55 15.05 -0.09 4.66
C ARG A 55 15.53 -0.95 5.83
N LEU A 56 14.84 -2.04 6.14
CA LEU A 56 15.24 -2.98 7.19
C LEU A 56 16.61 -3.60 6.90
N ARG A 57 16.83 -4.08 5.66
CA ARG A 57 18.12 -4.65 5.26
C ARG A 57 19.26 -3.65 5.43
N ARG A 58 19.07 -2.42 4.95
CA ARG A 58 20.07 -1.35 5.13
C ARG A 58 20.33 -1.08 6.60
N ALA A 59 19.29 -1.01 7.43
CA ALA A 59 19.43 -0.78 8.86
C ALA A 59 20.15 -1.93 9.59
N PHE A 60 19.96 -3.18 9.16
CA PHE A 60 20.72 -4.31 9.70
C PHE A 60 22.20 -4.27 9.29
N GLU A 61 22.50 -3.88 8.05
CA GLU A 61 23.87 -3.77 7.55
C GLU A 61 24.63 -2.61 8.21
N THR A 62 23.97 -1.48 8.46
CA THR A 62 24.61 -0.27 9.03
C THR A 62 24.50 -0.15 10.55
N GLY A 63 23.76 -1.05 11.22
CA GLY A 63 23.36 -0.89 12.61
C GLY A 63 22.10 -0.02 12.74
N LEU A 64 21.13 -0.50 13.52
CA LEU A 64 19.80 0.13 13.67
C LEU A 64 19.85 1.44 14.45
N VAL A 65 20.72 1.51 15.47
CA VAL A 65 20.90 2.64 16.38
C VAL A 65 22.28 2.55 17.05
N GLU A 66 22.81 3.67 17.51
CA GLU A 66 23.90 3.69 18.49
C GLU A 66 23.35 3.18 19.84
N VAL A 67 23.81 2.00 20.26
CA VAL A 67 23.45 1.45 21.57
C VAL A 67 24.33 2.14 22.60
N GLY A 68 23.76 3.11 23.32
CA GLY A 68 24.43 3.73 24.48
C GLY A 68 24.71 2.72 25.60
N GLU A 69 25.53 3.10 26.57
CA GLU A 69 25.99 2.21 27.65
C GLU A 69 24.85 1.66 28.54
N ARG A 70 23.70 2.36 28.57
CA ARG A 70 22.55 1.97 29.37
C ARG A 70 21.88 0.73 28.76
N LYS A 71 21.97 -0.38 29.49
CA LYS A 71 21.17 -1.59 29.25
C LYS A 71 19.80 -1.44 29.92
N TRP A 72 18.74 -1.79 29.20
CA TRP A 72 17.37 -1.75 29.69
C TRP A 72 16.91 -3.20 29.84
N SER A 73 16.33 -3.54 30.99
CA SER A 73 15.56 -4.77 31.13
C SER A 73 14.11 -4.56 30.67
N ARG A 74 13.38 -5.65 30.48
CA ARG A 74 11.97 -5.59 30.10
C ARG A 74 11.13 -4.88 31.17
N ASP A 75 11.48 -5.05 32.43
CA ASP A 75 10.77 -4.46 33.57
C ASP A 75 11.05 -2.95 33.65
N ASP A 76 12.29 -2.51 33.38
CA ASP A 76 12.65 -1.07 33.28
C ASP A 76 11.85 -0.30 32.20
N LEU A 77 11.33 -1.01 31.20
CA LEU A 77 10.55 -0.45 30.08
C LEU A 77 9.05 -0.38 30.37
N TYR A 78 8.54 -1.24 31.25
CA TYR A 78 7.10 -1.38 31.50
C TYR A 78 6.54 -0.28 32.41
N ASP A 79 7.38 0.31 33.26
CA ASP A 79 6.99 1.34 34.22
C ASP A 79 7.02 2.78 33.63
N ARG A 80 7.03 2.93 32.29
CA ARG A 80 7.06 4.23 31.60
C ARG A 80 5.70 4.67 31.07
#